data_AF-A0A3C1CAV6-F1
#
_entry.id   AF-A0A3C1CAV6-F1
#
_cell.length_a   1.000
_cell.length_b   1.000
_cell.length_c   1.000
_cell.angle_alpha   90.00
_cell.angle_beta   90.00
_cell.angle_gamma   90.00
#
_symmetry.space_group_name_H-M   'P 1'
#
loop_
_entity.id
_entity.type
_entity.pdbx_description
1 polymer ?
#
loop_
_entity_poly.entity_id
_entity_poly.type
_entity_poly.pdbx_seq_one_letter_code
_entity_poly.pdbx_strand_id
1 'polypeptide(L)' 'MNPSFSELYNMTFDRKDLTNEQLLFFYRQLLWPRMIEEKMLVLLRQGKISKWFSGIGQEAISVG' A
#
# COMPACT_ATOMS: atom_id res chain seq x y z
N MET A 1 -34.75 -6.15 0.62
CA MET A 1 -33.79 -6.51 1.68
C MET A 1 -32.52 -5.73 1.42
N ASN A 2 -32.04 -4.97 2.39
CA ASN A 2 -30.76 -4.27 2.26
C ASN A 2 -29.65 -5.29 2.53
N PRO A 3 -28.59 -5.35 1.70
CA PRO A 3 -27.49 -6.27 1.92
C PRO A 3 -26.85 -5.98 3.28
N SER A 4 -26.42 -7.04 3.96
CA SER A 4 -25.67 -6.88 5.20
C SER A 4 -24.34 -6.18 4.91
N PHE A 5 -23.83 -5.37 5.85
CA PHE A 5 -22.56 -4.64 5.66
C PHE A 5 -21.39 -5.56 5.26
N SER A 6 -21.43 -6.82 5.67
CA SER A 6 -20.49 -7.88 5.28
C SER A 6 -20.56 -8.28 3.80
N GLU A 7 -21.72 -8.21 3.16
CA GLU A 7 -21.89 -8.58 1.74
C GLU A 7 -21.33 -7.53 0.78
N LEU A 8 -21.19 -6.27 1.24
CA LEU A 8 -20.67 -5.17 0.43
C LEU A 8 -19.14 -5.16 0.31
N TYR A 9 -18.42 -5.89 1.16
CA TYR A 9 -16.95 -5.89 1.23
C TYR A 9 -16.38 -7.31 1.31
N ASN A 10 -16.73 -8.17 0.36
CA ASN A 10 -16.11 -9.50 0.28
C ASN A 10 -14.73 -9.43 -0.43
N MET A 11 -13.73 -8.91 0.27
CA MET A 11 -12.33 -8.94 -0.21
C MET A 11 -11.83 -10.38 -0.20
N THR A 12 -11.65 -10.95 -1.39
CA THR A 12 -11.14 -12.31 -1.56
C THR A 12 -9.63 -12.27 -1.71
N PHE A 13 -8.90 -12.89 -0.78
CA PHE A 13 -7.45 -12.98 -0.82
C PHE A 13 -7.03 -14.34 -1.38
N ASP A 14 -6.42 -14.34 -2.57
CA ASP A 14 -5.87 -15.53 -3.19
C ASP A 14 -4.35 -15.54 -3.04
N ARG A 15 -3.85 -16.46 -2.21
CA ARG A 15 -2.41 -16.60 -1.95
C ARG A 15 -1.64 -17.26 -3.10
N LYS A 16 -2.33 -17.85 -4.08
CA LYS A 16 -1.73 -18.66 -5.16
C LYS A 16 -0.76 -19.71 -4.59
N ASP A 17 0.38 -19.91 -5.25
CA ASP A 17 1.43 -20.86 -4.85
C ASP A 17 2.54 -20.19 -4.00
N LEU A 18 2.28 -19.02 -3.42
CA LEU A 18 3.27 -18.28 -2.64
C LEU A 18 3.42 -18.86 -1.22
N THR A 19 4.67 -19.03 -0.79
CA THR A 19 4.96 -19.42 0.60
C THR A 19 4.78 -18.24 1.55
N ASN A 20 4.64 -18.53 2.84
CA ASN A 20 4.53 -17.48 3.86
C ASN A 20 5.77 -16.58 3.89
N GLU A 21 6.95 -17.15 3.64
CA GLU A 21 8.22 -16.43 3.59
C GLU A 21 8.24 -15.45 2.41
N GLN A 22 7.72 -15.87 1.24
CA GLN A 22 7.57 -14.99 0.07
C GLN A 22 6.55 -13.87 0.34
N LEU A 23 5.39 -14.20 0.93
CA LEU A 23 4.37 -13.20 1.29
C LEU A 23 4.92 -12.17 2.27
N LEU A 24 5.64 -12.61 3.31
CA LEU A 24 6.30 -11.72 4.26
C LEU A 24 7.41 -10.89 3.62
N PHE A 25 8.17 -11.48 2.69
CA PHE A 25 9.17 -10.76 1.93
C PHE A 25 8.53 -9.62 1.13
N PHE A 26 7.48 -9.89 0.35
CA PHE A 26 6.79 -8.85 -0.40
C PHE A 26 6.21 -7.77 0.51
N TYR A 27 5.54 -8.16 1.59
CA TYR A 27 5.01 -7.20 2.56
C TYR A 27 6.10 -6.24 3.07
N ARG A 28 7.28 -6.76 3.43
CA ARG A 28 8.40 -5.93 3.89
C ARG A 28 8.91 -4.99 2.80
N GLN A 29 8.96 -5.44 1.54
CA GLN A 29 9.35 -4.58 0.43
C GLN A 29 8.38 -3.41 0.25
N LEU A 30 7.06 -3.63 0.42
CA LEU A 30 6.05 -2.57 0.30
C LEU A 30 6.17 -1.49 1.39
N LEU A 31 6.80 -1.77 2.53
CA LEU A 31 6.94 -0.81 3.62
C LEU A 31 7.81 0.39 3.23
N TRP A 32 8.91 0.15 2.52
CA TRP A 32 9.83 1.21 2.16
C TRP A 32 9.22 2.30 1.26
N PRO A 33 8.57 1.98 0.11
CA PRO A 33 7.90 3.01 -0.69
C PRO A 33 6.76 3.68 0.08
N ARG A 34 6.02 2.96 0.94
CA ARG A 34 5.00 3.59 1.81
C ARG A 34 5.62 4.61 2.77
N MET A 35 6.74 4.29 3.40
CA MET A 35 7.44 5.23 4.30
C MET A 35 7.97 6.46 3.56
N ILE A 36 8.39 6.31 2.30
CA ILE A 36 8.77 7.44 1.44
C ILE A 36 7.57 8.34 1.20
N GLU A 37 6.42 7.79 0.78
CA GLU A 37 5.19 8.55 0.56
C GLU A 37 4.80 9.35 1.82
N GLU A 38 4.79 8.70 2.98
CA GLU A 38 4.45 9.35 4.26
C GLU A 38 5.42 10.48 4.60
N LYS A 39 6.73 10.24 4.46
CA LYS A 39 7.75 11.26 4.71
C LYS A 39 7.61 12.44 3.75
N MET A 40 7.35 12.20 2.48
CA MET A 40 7.21 13.25 1.48
C MET A 40 5.97 14.09 1.73
N LEU A 41 4.86 13.49 2.14
CA LEU A 41 3.66 14.22 2.57
C LEU A 41 3.93 15.09 3.81
N VAL A 42 4.73 14.61 4.76
CA VAL A 42 5.16 15.43 5.92
C VAL A 42 6.03 16.61 5.48
N LEU A 43 7.03 16.39 4.63
CA LEU A 43 7.92 17.45 4.13
C LEU A 43 7.16 18.50 3.31
N LEU A 44 6.17 18.07 2.51
CA LEU A 44 5.31 18.95 1.74
C LEU A 44 4.49 19.86 2.66
N ARG A 45 3.85 19.29 3.70
CA ARG A 45 3.09 20.07 4.70
C ARG A 45 3.96 21.03 5.51
N GLN A 46 5.24 20.70 5.71
CA GLN A 46 6.21 21.58 6.36
C GLN A 46 6.74 22.69 5.43
N GLY A 47 6.38 22.70 4.14
CA GLY A 47 6.92 23.64 3.16
C GLY A 47 8.40 23.41 2.81
N LYS A 48 8.96 22.24 3.18
CA LYS A 48 10.37 21.89 2.88
C LYS A 48 10.57 21.43 1.43
N ILE A 49 9.50 20.99 0.77
CA ILE A 49 9.46 20.73 -0.67
C ILE A 49 8.24 21.45 -1.27
N SER A 50 8.31 21.83 -2.54
CA SER A 50 7.23 22.57 -3.21
C SER A 50 6.20 21.66 -3.89
N LYS A 51 6.56 20.41 -4.22
CA LYS A 51 5.71 19.48 -4.94
C LYS A 51 6.07 18.02 -4.65
N TRP A 52 5.06 17.18 -4.52
CA TRP A 52 5.18 15.72 -4.47
C TRP A 52 4.05 15.09 -5.29
N PHE A 53 4.37 14.14 -6.17
CA PHE A 53 3.38 13.38 -6.92
C PHE A 53 3.26 12.01 -6.26
N SER A 54 2.20 11.85 -5.46
CA SER A 54 2.06 10.65 -4.65
C SER A 54 1.66 9.43 -5.49
N GLY A 55 2.40 8.34 -5.30
CA GLY A 55 2.06 7.01 -5.80
C GLY A 55 1.44 6.12 -4.72
N ILE A 56 0.80 6.70 -3.69
CA ILE A 56 0.20 5.92 -2.59
C ILE A 56 -0.81 4.90 -3.13
N GLY A 57 -0.68 3.63 -2.72
CA GLY A 57 -1.46 2.52 -3.26
C GLY A 57 -0.85 1.84 -4.50
N GLN A 58 0.29 2.31 -5.01
CA GLN A 58 1.05 1.69 -6.11
C GLN A 58 2.39 1.09 -5.64
N GLU A 59 2.51 0.75 -4.36
CA GLU A 59 3.76 0.25 -3.76
C GLU A 59 4.24 -1.03 -4.46
N ALA A 60 3.31 -1.89 -4.90
CA ALA A 60 3.63 -3.12 -5.63
C ALA A 60 4.39 -2.84 -6.94
N ILE A 61 4.04 -1.76 -7.66
CA ILE A 61 4.73 -1.37 -8.91
C ILE A 61 6.15 -0.90 -8.60
N SER A 62 6.37 -0.29 -7.43
CA SER A 62 7.66 0.26 -7.03
C SER A 62 8.69 -0.79 -6.61
N VAL A 63 8.24 -2.00 -6.23
CA VAL A 63 9.11 -3.08 -5.73
C VAL A 63 9.42 -4.16 -6.77
N GLY A 64 8.80 -4.09 -7.96
CA GLY A 64 9.04 -5.01 -9.09
C GLY A 64 7.90 -5.99 -9.31
#